data_AF-A0A7S2BWG9-F1
#
_entry.id   AF-A0A7S2BWG9-F1
#
_cell.length_a   1.000
_cell.length_b   1.000
_cell.length_c   1.000
_cell.angle_alpha   90.00
_cell.angle_beta   90.00
_cell.angle_gamma   90.00
#
_symmetry.space_group_name_H-M   'P 1'
#
loop_
_entity.id
_entity.type
_entity.pdbx_description
1 polymer ?
#
loop_
_entity_poly.entity_id
_entity_poly.type
_entity_poly.pdbx_seq_one_letter_code
_entity_poly.pdbx_strand_id
1 'polypeptide(L)'
;LRVVVREKAVYHTLNLYKADVHGMLRGEGWIVADQLETVKNLVSASHATFDVAGSSLIEPVPKPWPTPPTSFALNDFTYPYQEFVETYGVPRYKEANPSLFTACTFPFLFGLMYGDIGHGTALLCGGLY
;
A
#
# COMPACT_ATOMS: atom_id res chain seq x y z
N LEU A 1 3.61 25.59 -5.19
CA LEU A 1 2.79 24.74 -4.28
C LEU A 1 3.32 23.30 -4.15
N ARG A 2 3.62 22.58 -5.24
CA ARG A 2 4.12 21.18 -5.17
C ARG A 2 5.40 20.99 -4.33
N VAL A 3 6.36 21.91 -4.42
CA VAL A 3 7.63 21.84 -3.66
C VAL A 3 7.38 21.94 -2.15
N VAL A 4 6.55 22.89 -1.71
CA VAL A 4 6.22 23.10 -0.29
C VAL A 4 5.53 21.88 0.32
N VAL A 5 4.60 21.24 -0.40
CA VAL A 5 3.93 20.03 0.07
C VAL A 5 4.93 18.87 0.21
N ARG A 6 5.86 18.74 -0.73
CA ARG A 6 6.91 17.72 -0.67
C ARG A 6 7.85 17.94 0.51
N GLU A 7 8.35 19.16 0.71
CA GLU A 7 9.21 19.48 1.86
C GLU A 7 8.48 19.22 3.18
N LYS A 8 7.22 19.65 3.30
CA LYS A 8 6.40 19.36 4.48
C LYS A 8 6.26 17.86 4.73
N ALA A 9 6.05 17.04 3.70
CA ALA A 9 5.98 15.60 3.84
C ALA A 9 7.32 15.01 4.31
N VAL A 10 8.45 15.47 3.76
CA VAL A 10 9.79 15.03 4.18
C VAL A 10 10.05 15.37 5.65
N TYR A 11 9.80 16.61 6.07
CA TYR A 11 9.95 17.01 7.47
C TYR A 11 9.01 16.25 8.40
N HIS A 12 7.78 15.98 7.95
CA HIS A 12 6.82 15.19 8.72
C HIS A 12 7.32 13.75 8.92
N THR A 13 7.86 13.11 7.89
CA THR A 13 8.45 11.76 7.99
C THR A 13 9.70 11.76 8.88
N LEU A 14 10.59 12.75 8.74
CA LEU A 14 11.78 12.87 9.60
C LEU A 14 11.42 13.07 11.07
N ASN A 15 10.32 13.77 11.36
CA ASN A 15 9.83 13.96 12.72
C ASN A 15 9.27 12.69 13.38
N LEU A 16 9.01 11.62 12.61
CA LEU A 16 8.64 10.31 13.15
C LEU A 16 9.88 9.49 13.56
N TYR A 17 11.08 9.89 13.14
CA TYR A 17 12.32 9.18 13.47
C TYR A 17 12.85 9.61 14.83
N LYS A 18 13.55 8.69 15.49
CA LYS A 18 14.23 8.97 16.76
C LYS A 18 15.66 9.41 16.46
N ALA A 19 16.08 10.51 17.09
CA ALA A 19 17.48 10.91 17.08
C ALA A 19 18.29 9.94 17.96
N ASP A 20 19.37 9.40 17.40
CA ASP A 20 20.34 8.59 18.12
C ASP A 20 21.51 9.44 18.62
N VAL A 21 22.26 8.91 19.59
CA VAL A 21 23.31 9.60 20.37
C VAL A 21 24.46 10.14 19.50
N HIS A 22 24.59 9.65 18.26
CA HIS A 22 25.66 10.04 17.31
C HIS A 22 25.19 11.01 16.21
N GLY A 23 24.04 11.67 16.37
CA GLY A 23 23.50 12.57 15.35
C GLY A 23 22.92 11.84 14.13
N MET A 24 22.73 10.52 14.23
CA MET A 24 22.05 9.69 13.23
C MET A 24 20.55 9.63 13.54
N LEU A 25 19.71 9.56 12.50
CA LEU A 25 18.28 9.31 12.66
C LEU A 25 17.99 7.83 12.50
N ARG A 26 17.26 7.26 13.46
CA ARG A 26 16.79 5.88 13.41
C ARG A 26 15.27 5.87 13.24
N GLY A 27 14.84 5.28 12.12
CA GLY A 27 13.43 5.02 11.81
C GLY A 27 13.17 3.52 11.72
N GLU A 28 12.00 3.09 12.18
CA GLU A 28 11.51 1.72 12.01
C GLU A 28 10.24 1.78 11.16
N GLY A 29 10.08 0.83 10.24
CA GLY A 29 9.00 0.86 9.27
C GLY A 29 8.72 -0.51 8.67
N TRP A 30 7.56 -0.62 8.05
CA TRP A 30 7.12 -1.83 7.37
C TRP A 30 7.50 -1.78 5.90
N ILE A 31 8.04 -2.89 5.40
CA ILE A 31 8.40 -3.05 3.99
C ILE A 31 7.84 -4.37 3.46
N VAL A 32 7.34 -4.35 2.23
CA VAL A 32 6.95 -5.57 1.52
C VAL A 32 8.22 -6.40 1.26
N ALA A 33 8.20 -7.68 1.61
CA ALA A 33 9.39 -8.55 1.52
C ALA A 33 10.05 -8.54 0.12
N ASP A 34 9.24 -8.46 -0.93
CA ASP A 34 9.67 -8.39 -2.32
C ASP A 34 10.45 -7.11 -2.67
N GLN A 35 10.16 -5.99 -1.99
CA GLN A 35 10.80 -4.69 -2.26
C GLN A 35 12.07 -4.46 -1.44
N LEU A 36 12.46 -5.40 -0.57
CA LEU A 36 13.58 -5.22 0.35
C LEU A 36 14.90 -4.94 -0.38
N GLU A 37 15.21 -5.70 -1.42
CA GLU A 37 16.45 -5.54 -2.20
C GLU A 37 16.45 -4.22 -2.96
N THR A 38 15.32 -3.87 -3.59
CA THR A 38 15.16 -2.60 -4.31
C THR A 38 15.43 -1.41 -3.39
N VAL A 39 14.85 -1.41 -2.18
CA VAL A 39 15.07 -0.34 -1.21
C VAL A 39 16.52 -0.29 -0.74
N LYS A 40 17.15 -1.43 -0.44
CA LYS A 40 18.59 -1.48 -0.07
C LYS A 40 19.49 -0.89 -1.14
N ASN A 41 19.22 -1.19 -2.41
CA ASN A 41 20.00 -0.69 -3.54
C ASN A 41 19.82 0.82 -3.73
N LEU A 42 18.58 1.32 -3.65
CA LEU A 42 18.27 2.75 -3.78
C LEU A 42 18.89 3.59 -2.66
N VAL A 43 18.86 3.08 -1.43
CA VAL A 43 19.48 3.77 -0.30
C VAL A 43 21.00 3.76 -0.44
N SER A 44 21.62 2.62 -0.76
CA SER A 44 23.07 2.54 -0.99
C SER A 44 23.56 3.47 -2.11
N ALA A 45 22.82 3.54 -3.22
CA ALA A 45 23.13 4.45 -4.33
C ALA A 45 22.99 5.93 -3.93
N SER A 46 21.98 6.27 -3.13
CA SER A 46 21.79 7.62 -2.59
C SER A 46 22.95 8.00 -1.67
N HIS A 47 23.36 7.11 -0.77
CA HIS A 47 24.50 7.33 0.13
C HIS A 47 25.81 7.55 -0.63
N ALA A 48 26.07 6.75 -1.68
CA ALA A 48 27.26 6.92 -2.53
C ALA A 48 27.32 8.29 -3.23
N THR A 49 26.16 8.91 -3.49
CA THR A 49 26.08 10.22 -4.15
C THR A 49 26.42 11.37 -3.21
N PHE A 50 26.18 11.21 -1.90
CA PHE A 50 26.28 12.30 -0.92
C PHE A 50 27.61 12.36 -0.15
N ASP A 51 28.55 11.43 -0.39
CA ASP A 51 29.88 11.36 0.26
C ASP A 51 29.84 11.52 1.80
N VAL A 52 28.71 11.17 2.41
CA VAL A 52 28.55 11.18 3.86
C VAL A 52 29.09 9.86 4.37
N ALA A 53 30.16 9.94 5.16
CA ALA A 53 30.76 8.82 5.88
C ALA A 53 29.78 8.27 6.95
N GLY A 54 28.78 7.54 6.50
CA GLY A 54 27.75 6.92 7.33
C GLY A 54 27.00 5.89 6.50
N SER A 55 27.27 4.61 6.75
CA SER A 55 26.55 3.52 6.10
C SER A 55 25.08 3.56 6.51
N SER A 56 24.16 3.68 5.55
CA SER A 56 22.76 3.36 5.83
C SER A 56 22.62 1.86 6.07
N LEU A 57 22.59 1.48 7.33
CA LEU A 57 22.34 0.10 7.72
C LEU A 57 20.82 -0.14 7.77
N ILE A 58 20.30 -0.83 6.76
CA ILE A 58 18.94 -1.40 6.81
C ILE A 58 19.06 -2.77 7.46
N GLU A 59 18.72 -2.84 8.73
CA GLU A 59 18.75 -4.07 9.52
C GLU A 59 17.33 -4.57 9.82
N PRO A 60 17.09 -5.90 9.79
CA PRO A 60 15.82 -6.45 10.23
C PRO A 60 15.67 -6.26 11.75
N VAL A 61 14.54 -5.71 12.17
CA VAL A 61 14.25 -5.50 13.60
C VAL A 61 14.01 -6.86 14.30
N PRO A 62 14.65 -7.14 15.45
CA PRO A 62 14.43 -8.38 16.19
C PRO A 62 13.00 -8.48 16.76
N LYS A 63 12.49 -9.71 16.90
CA LYS A 63 11.14 -10.00 17.45
C LYS A 63 11.09 -9.72 18.96
N PRO A 64 9.92 -9.37 19.53
CA PRO A 64 8.57 -9.36 18.93
C PRO A 64 8.21 -8.04 18.23
N TRP A 65 7.43 -8.14 17.16
CA TRP A 65 6.94 -6.98 16.38
C TRP A 65 5.44 -6.79 16.63
N PRO A 66 4.90 -5.55 16.50
CA PRO A 66 3.46 -5.35 16.45
C PRO A 66 2.86 -6.00 15.19
N THR A 67 1.53 -6.11 15.14
CA THR A 67 0.84 -6.70 13.97
C THR A 67 1.20 -5.93 12.70
N PRO A 68 1.81 -6.59 11.69
CA PRO A 68 2.18 -5.93 10.45
C PRO A 68 0.93 -5.47 9.66
N PRO A 69 1.07 -4.40 8.86
CA PRO A 69 0.00 -3.96 7.98
C PRO A 69 -0.26 -4.97 6.86
N THR A 70 -1.50 -5.03 6.39
CA THR A 70 -1.90 -5.83 5.24
C THR A 70 -1.71 -5.01 3.96
N SER A 71 -1.09 -5.59 2.93
CA SER A 71 -0.92 -4.98 1.62
C SER A 71 -1.33 -5.96 0.54
N PHE A 72 -2.13 -5.52 -0.42
CA PHE A 72 -2.57 -6.32 -1.57
C PHE A 72 -1.97 -5.76 -2.86
N ALA A 73 -1.50 -6.64 -3.74
CA ALA A 73 -1.12 -6.27 -5.10
C ALA A 73 -2.38 -6.24 -5.96
N LEU A 74 -2.83 -5.03 -6.32
CA LEU A 74 -4.07 -4.80 -7.07
C LEU A 74 -3.75 -4.46 -8.53
N ASN A 75 -4.68 -4.80 -9.41
CA ASN A 75 -4.71 -4.33 -10.80
C ASN A 75 -5.95 -3.42 -10.98
N ASP A 76 -6.05 -2.76 -12.13
CA ASP A 76 -7.17 -1.83 -12.40
C ASP A 76 -8.55 -2.49 -12.29
N PHE A 77 -8.63 -3.81 -12.52
CA PHE A 77 -9.86 -4.58 -12.40
C PHE A 77 -10.23 -4.93 -10.94
N THR A 78 -9.26 -5.33 -10.12
CA THR A 78 -9.49 -5.74 -8.72
C THR A 78 -9.49 -4.57 -7.75
N TYR A 79 -8.94 -3.42 -8.15
CA TYR A 79 -8.93 -2.19 -7.36
C TYR A 79 -10.32 -1.77 -6.84
N PRO A 80 -11.36 -1.60 -7.69
CA PRO A 80 -12.67 -1.14 -7.21
C PRO A 80 -13.32 -2.14 -6.24
N TYR A 81 -13.13 -3.45 -6.45
CA TYR A 81 -13.66 -4.47 -5.54
C TYR A 81 -12.92 -4.48 -4.19
N GLN A 82 -11.61 -4.21 -4.21
CA GLN A 82 -10.84 -4.07 -2.98
C GLN A 82 -11.29 -2.84 -2.19
N GLU A 83 -11.42 -1.69 -2.83
CA GLU A 83 -11.89 -0.45 -2.20
C GLU A 83 -13.30 -0.64 -1.59
N PHE A 84 -14.17 -1.33 -2.32
CA PHE A 84 -15.50 -1.68 -1.83
C PHE A 84 -15.46 -2.55 -0.56
N VAL A 85 -14.61 -3.58 -0.52
CA VAL A 85 -14.48 -4.44 0.67
C VAL A 85 -13.80 -3.70 1.83
N GLU A 86 -12.79 -2.89 1.57
CA GLU A 86 -12.07 -2.11 2.58
C GLU A 86 -12.94 -1.05 3.26
N THR A 87 -13.99 -0.59 2.58
CA THR A 87 -15.01 0.30 3.17
C THR A 87 -15.70 -0.35 4.38
N TYR A 88 -15.85 -1.68 4.39
CA TYR A 88 -16.37 -2.43 5.54
C TYR A 88 -15.31 -2.74 6.58
N GLY A 89 -14.07 -2.94 6.17
CA GLY A 89 -12.93 -3.15 7.06
C GLY A 89 -11.73 -3.75 6.34
N VAL A 90 -10.54 -3.45 6.85
CA VAL A 90 -9.29 -4.01 6.31
C VAL A 90 -9.07 -5.43 6.85
N PRO A 91 -8.84 -6.44 5.98
CA PRO A 91 -8.54 -7.81 6.42
C PRO A 91 -7.31 -7.88 7.31
N ARG A 92 -7.29 -8.84 8.24
CA ARG A 92 -6.13 -9.08 9.11
C ARG A 92 -4.93 -9.54 8.31
N TYR A 93 -3.75 -9.37 8.89
CA TYR A 93 -2.52 -9.82 8.26
C TYR A 93 -2.57 -11.33 7.97
N LYS A 94 -2.32 -11.69 6.71
CA LYS A 94 -2.41 -13.07 6.18
C LYS A 94 -3.80 -13.71 6.24
N GLU A 95 -4.85 -12.91 6.35
CA GLU A 95 -6.22 -13.38 6.15
C GLU A 95 -6.53 -13.55 4.65
N ALA A 96 -7.51 -14.40 4.33
CA ALA A 96 -7.99 -14.55 2.96
C ALA A 96 -8.65 -13.25 2.48
N ASN A 97 -8.34 -12.82 1.26
CA ASN A 97 -8.88 -11.59 0.71
C ASN A 97 -10.34 -11.79 0.23
N PRO A 98 -11.35 -11.13 0.85
CA PRO A 98 -12.74 -11.26 0.42
C PRO A 98 -13.01 -10.62 -0.95
N SER A 99 -12.20 -9.65 -1.39
CA SER A 99 -12.47 -8.87 -2.61
C SER A 99 -12.51 -9.73 -3.87
N LEU A 100 -11.69 -10.78 -3.94
CA LEU A 100 -11.69 -11.73 -5.05
C LEU A 100 -13.00 -12.51 -5.13
N PHE A 101 -13.60 -12.84 -3.97
CA PHE A 101 -14.89 -13.51 -3.92
C PHE A 101 -16.03 -12.53 -4.25
N THR A 102 -15.95 -11.30 -3.74
CA THR A 102 -16.90 -10.23 -4.04
C THR A 102 -16.91 -9.88 -5.53
N ALA A 103 -15.76 -9.93 -6.21
CA ALA A 103 -15.65 -9.65 -7.64
C ALA A 103 -16.55 -10.54 -8.51
N CYS A 104 -16.76 -11.81 -8.12
CA CYS A 104 -17.66 -12.73 -8.82
C CYS A 104 -19.09 -12.68 -8.27
N THR A 105 -19.25 -12.67 -6.95
CA THR A 105 -20.55 -12.82 -6.31
C THR A 105 -21.38 -11.54 -6.33
N PHE A 106 -20.75 -10.36 -6.25
CA PHE A 106 -21.48 -9.10 -6.24
C PHE A 106 -22.21 -8.83 -7.56
N PRO A 107 -21.58 -8.92 -8.75
CA PRO A 107 -22.29 -8.76 -10.02
C PRO A 107 -23.37 -9.84 -10.23
N PHE A 108 -23.12 -11.06 -9.78
CA PHE A 108 -24.09 -12.15 -9.88
C PHE A 108 -25.35 -11.89 -9.06
N LEU A 109 -25.19 -11.52 -7.79
CA LEU A 109 -26.32 -11.20 -6.91
C LEU A 109 -27.05 -9.93 -7.38
N PHE A 110 -26.31 -8.93 -7.85
CA PHE A 110 -26.90 -7.75 -8.48
C PHE A 110 -27.76 -8.12 -9.69
N GLY A 111 -27.27 -9.00 -10.57
CA GLY A 111 -28.01 -9.48 -11.74
C GLY A 111 -29.27 -10.28 -11.38
N LEU A 112 -29.25 -11.05 -10.29
CA LEU A 112 -30.44 -11.77 -9.81
C LEU A 112 -31.52 -10.80 -9.30
N MET A 113 -31.12 -9.72 -8.63
CA MET A 113 -32.03 -8.69 -8.12
C MET A 113 -32.53 -7.74 -9.22
N TYR A 114 -31.70 -7.48 -10.22
CA TYR A 114 -31.93 -6.56 -11.34
C TYR A 114 -32.14 -7.32 -12.66
N GLY A 115 -32.93 -8.40 -12.60
CA GLY A 115 -33.10 -9.41 -13.65
C GLY A 115 -33.92 -8.98 -14.85
N ASP A 116 -33.64 -7.82 -15.43
CA ASP A 116 -34.24 -7.32 -16.67
C ASP A 116 -33.17 -7.14 -17.74
N ILE A 117 -33.35 -7.84 -18.87
CA ILE A 117 -32.41 -7.81 -20.01
C ILE A 117 -32.34 -6.41 -20.63
N GLY A 118 -33.44 -5.66 -20.68
CA GLY A 118 -33.49 -4.30 -21.22
C GLY A 118 -32.72 -3.32 -20.34
N HIS A 119 -33.01 -3.29 -19.04
CA HIS A 119 -32.28 -2.41 -18.11
C HIS A 119 -30.81 -2.84 -17.95
N GLY A 120 -30.52 -4.15 -17.95
CA GLY A 120 -29.16 -4.68 -17.87
C GLY A 120 -28.30 -4.32 -19.08
N THR A 121 -28.87 -4.35 -20.30
CA THR A 121 -28.16 -3.90 -21.51
C THR A 121 -27.89 -2.39 -21.50
N ALA A 122 -28.83 -1.58 -21.01
CA ALA A 122 -28.61 -0.14 -20.84
C ALA A 122 -27.49 0.17 -19.82
N LEU A 123 -27.44 -0.54 -18.69
CA LEU A 123 -26.35 -0.43 -17.72
C LEU A 123 -25.00 -0.84 -18.30
N LEU A 124 -24.97 -1.91 -19.10
CA LEU A 124 -23.75 -2.35 -19.78
C LEU A 124 -23.25 -1.30 -20.78
N CYS A 125 -24.14 -0.73 -21.59
CA CYS A 125 -23.79 0.35 -22.51
C CYS A 125 -23.30 1.60 -21.77
N GLY A 126 -23.93 1.96 -20.65
CA GLY A 126 -23.49 3.09 -19.82
C GLY A 126 -22.16 2.85 -19.10
N GLY A 127 -21.85 1.61 -18.71
CA GLY A 127 -20.56 1.26 -18.07
C GLY A 127 -19.40 1.11 -19.06
N LEU A 128 -19.68 0.91 -20.34
CA LEU A 128 -18.69 0.84 -21.42
C LEU A 128 -18.31 2.22 -21.98
N TYR A 129 -19.17 3.23 -21.78
CA TYR A 129 -18.97 4.60 -22.27
C TYR A 129 -18.19 5.44 -21.26
#